data_AF-A0A7C0TYI7-F1
#
_entry.id   AF-A0A7C0TYI7-F1
#
_cell.length_a   1.000
_cell.length_b   1.000
_cell.length_c   1.000
_cell.angle_alpha   90.00
_cell.angle_beta   90.00
_cell.angle_gamma   90.00
#
_symmetry.space_group_name_H-M   'P 1'
#
loop_
_entity.id
_entity.type
_entity.pdbx_description
1 polymer ?
#
loop_
_entity_poly.entity_id
_entity_poly.type
_entity_poly.pdbx_seq_one_letter_code
_entity_poly.pdbx_strand_id
1 'polypeptide(L)'
;MVSTVSDEALFSRLAEVLKSGKAVALVTIVEKVGSGPRGVGAKMAVTEDGEVIGTVGGGSFERMVVNEALKRIREGKPGIVKYSFVGKEVEGAIDTGLICGGTVSVFIDIIKPRIKVLVFGAGKIGKPLAQLLNMVGFRVVVADPDPKLV
;
A
#
# COMPACT_ATOMS: atom_id res chain seq x y z
N MET A 1 -20.05 0.23 -1.04
CA MET A 1 -20.11 1.66 -0.71
C MET A 1 -18.86 1.94 0.11
N VAL A 2 -17.83 2.56 -0.48
CA VAL A 2 -16.54 2.79 0.19
C VAL A 2 -16.69 4.07 1.03
N SER A 3 -16.81 3.91 2.34
CA SER A 3 -16.96 5.02 3.27
C SER A 3 -15.61 5.68 3.56
N THR A 4 -15.64 6.96 3.91
CA THR A 4 -14.48 7.61 4.54
C THR A 4 -14.18 6.86 5.84
N VAL A 5 -12.97 6.31 5.96
CA VAL A 5 -12.49 5.72 7.21
C VAL A 5 -11.53 6.70 7.88
N SER A 6 -11.45 6.66 9.20
CA SER A 6 -10.40 7.39 9.94
C SER A 6 -9.01 6.85 9.58
N ASP A 7 -7.98 7.69 9.68
CA ASP A 7 -6.59 7.28 9.49
C ASP A 7 -6.21 6.11 10.41
N GLU A 8 -6.65 6.12 11.67
CA GLU A 8 -6.41 5.02 12.62
C GLU A 8 -6.92 3.68 12.07
N ALA A 9 -8.20 3.60 11.73
CA ALA A 9 -8.79 2.41 11.12
C ALA A 9 -8.09 2.00 9.81
N LEU A 10 -7.70 2.95 8.96
CA LEU A 10 -6.93 2.67 7.74
C LEU A 10 -5.60 1.98 8.09
N PHE A 11 -4.79 2.57 8.97
CA PHE A 11 -3.49 2.01 9.34
C PHE A 11 -3.62 0.66 10.06
N SER A 12 -4.65 0.48 10.90
CA SER A 12 -4.94 -0.82 11.51
C SER A 12 -5.18 -1.91 10.47
N ARG A 13 -5.99 -1.62 9.44
CA ARG A 13 -6.24 -2.58 8.35
C ARG A 13 -4.98 -2.88 7.53
N LEU A 14 -4.15 -1.87 7.26
CA LEU A 14 -2.88 -2.06 6.57
C LEU A 14 -1.97 -3.01 7.34
N ALA A 15 -1.89 -2.84 8.67
CA ALA A 15 -1.12 -3.73 9.53
C ALA A 15 -1.65 -5.18 9.50
N GLU A 16 -2.97 -5.38 9.44
CA GLU A 16 -3.58 -6.71 9.29
C GLU A 16 -3.19 -7.37 7.96
N VAL A 17 -3.29 -6.64 6.85
CA VAL A 17 -2.91 -7.11 5.52
C VAL A 17 -1.43 -7.50 5.49
N LEU A 18 -0.54 -6.67 6.04
CA LEU A 18 0.89 -6.95 6.10
C LEU A 18 1.21 -8.18 6.97
N LYS A 19 0.49 -8.36 8.10
CA LYS A 19 0.62 -9.57 8.94
C LYS A 19 0.16 -10.83 8.21
N SER A 20 -0.80 -10.72 7.29
CA SER A 20 -1.23 -11.83 6.43
C SER A 20 -0.19 -12.20 5.36
N GLY A 21 0.88 -11.41 5.20
CA GLY A 21 1.93 -11.65 4.22
C GLY A 21 1.64 -11.09 2.83
N LYS A 22 0.67 -10.20 2.72
CA LYS A 22 0.29 -9.52 1.48
C LYS A 22 0.86 -8.09 1.43
N ALA A 23 1.23 -7.61 0.26
CA ALA A 23 1.60 -6.21 0.04
C ALA A 23 0.36 -5.32 -0.05
N VAL A 24 0.56 -4.04 0.25
CA VAL A 24 -0.49 -3.01 0.17
C VAL A 24 0.09 -1.72 -0.39
N ALA A 25 -0.65 -1.06 -1.26
CA ALA A 25 -0.35 0.28 -1.71
C ALA A 25 -1.10 1.30 -0.85
N LEU A 26 -0.39 2.23 -0.23
CA LEU A 26 -0.98 3.39 0.43
C LEU A 26 -0.98 4.56 -0.54
N VAL A 27 -2.17 5.03 -0.89
CA VAL A 27 -2.38 6.18 -1.76
C VAL A 27 -2.70 7.40 -0.91
N THR A 28 -1.99 8.50 -1.15
CA THR A 28 -2.27 9.79 -0.50
C THR A 28 -2.35 10.88 -1.57
N ILE A 29 -3.39 11.72 -1.52
CA ILE A 29 -3.40 12.97 -2.30
C ILE A 29 -2.36 13.91 -1.70
N VAL A 30 -1.32 14.23 -2.47
CA VAL A 30 -0.21 15.09 -2.02
C VAL A 30 -0.30 16.50 -2.59
N GLU A 31 -1.03 16.69 -3.68
CA GLU A 31 -1.23 18.00 -4.30
C GLU A 31 -2.61 18.07 -4.95
N LYS A 32 -3.24 19.24 -4.87
CA LYS A 32 -4.44 19.58 -5.64
C LYS A 32 -4.37 21.02 -6.10
N VAL A 33 -4.54 21.24 -7.40
CA VAL A 33 -4.66 22.57 -7.99
C VAL A 33 -6.07 22.72 -8.56
N GLY A 34 -6.78 23.76 -8.13
CA GLY A 34 -8.18 23.98 -8.50
C GLY A 34 -9.13 22.96 -7.85
N SER A 35 -10.13 22.55 -8.62
CA SER A 35 -11.17 21.61 -8.18
C SER A 35 -10.73 20.16 -8.32
N GLY A 36 -11.19 19.31 -7.41
CA GLY A 36 -10.90 17.88 -7.39
C GLY A 36 -11.74 17.17 -6.33
N PRO A 37 -11.86 15.83 -6.41
CA PRO A 37 -12.88 15.09 -5.67
C PRO A 37 -12.66 15.04 -4.16
N ARG A 38 -11.40 15.06 -3.69
CA ARG A 38 -11.04 15.23 -2.26
C ARG A 38 -9.85 16.18 -2.09
N GLY A 39 -9.62 16.60 -0.85
CA GLY A 39 -8.50 17.47 -0.47
C GLY A 39 -7.18 16.72 -0.30
N VAL A 40 -6.09 17.50 -0.25
CA VAL A 40 -4.76 17.02 0.14
C VAL A 40 -4.86 16.33 1.50
N GLY A 41 -4.14 15.21 1.64
CA GLY A 41 -4.15 14.37 2.84
C GLY A 41 -5.16 13.24 2.79
N ALA A 42 -6.15 13.25 1.87
CA ALA A 42 -7.06 12.12 1.69
C ALA A 42 -6.28 10.84 1.34
N LYS A 43 -6.64 9.74 2.02
CA LYS A 43 -5.96 8.45 1.90
C LYS A 43 -6.89 7.34 1.45
N MET A 44 -6.29 6.39 0.76
CA MET A 44 -6.89 5.11 0.40
C MET A 44 -5.79 4.06 0.41
N ALA A 45 -6.14 2.81 0.69
CA ALA A 45 -5.24 1.69 0.50
C ALA A 45 -5.83 0.68 -0.48
N VAL A 46 -4.94 0.06 -1.24
CA VAL A 46 -5.26 -0.97 -2.23
C VAL A 46 -4.41 -2.19 -1.93
N THR A 47 -5.03 -3.30 -1.61
CA THR A 47 -4.32 -4.57 -1.37
C THR A 47 -3.91 -5.20 -2.70
N GLU A 48 -2.95 -6.14 -2.67
CA GLU A 48 -2.50 -6.84 -3.89
C GLU A 48 -3.59 -7.66 -4.60
N ASP A 49 -4.66 -8.04 -3.89
CA ASP A 49 -5.86 -8.70 -4.42
C ASP A 49 -6.97 -7.72 -4.83
N GLY A 50 -6.73 -6.40 -4.71
CA GLY A 50 -7.63 -5.36 -5.21
C GLY A 50 -8.72 -4.91 -4.25
N GLU A 51 -8.68 -5.32 -2.98
CA GLU A 51 -9.53 -4.74 -1.94
C GLU A 51 -9.14 -3.28 -1.71
N VAL A 52 -10.15 -2.41 -1.55
CA VAL A 52 -10.00 -0.97 -1.37
C VAL A 52 -10.49 -0.57 0.01
N ILE A 53 -9.65 0.16 0.76
CA ILE A 53 -9.96 0.68 2.10
C ILE A 53 -9.81 2.20 2.08
N GLY A 54 -10.85 2.93 2.48
CA GLY A 54 -10.88 4.39 2.36
C GLY A 54 -11.05 4.85 0.91
N THR A 55 -10.96 6.15 0.66
CA THR A 55 -11.28 6.72 -0.66
C THR A 55 -10.54 8.03 -0.92
N VAL A 56 -10.12 8.22 -2.17
CA VAL A 56 -9.51 9.47 -2.65
C VAL A 56 -10.49 10.31 -3.48
N GLY A 57 -11.74 9.88 -3.63
CA GLY A 57 -12.71 10.64 -4.44
C GLY A 57 -13.83 9.85 -5.09
N GLY A 58 -13.75 8.52 -5.11
CA GLY A 58 -14.73 7.66 -5.77
C GLY A 58 -14.74 7.77 -7.30
N GLY A 59 -15.74 7.12 -7.92
CA GLY A 59 -16.00 7.22 -9.36
C GLY A 59 -14.94 6.56 -10.26
N SER A 60 -14.81 7.06 -11.49
CA SER A 60 -13.84 6.57 -12.47
C SER A 60 -12.39 6.89 -12.08
N PHE A 61 -12.16 8.06 -11.48
CA PHE A 61 -10.85 8.46 -10.95
C PHE A 61 -10.28 7.43 -9.97
N GLU A 62 -11.08 7.00 -9.00
CA GLU A 62 -10.63 6.00 -8.02
C GLU A 62 -10.25 4.67 -8.68
N ARG A 63 -10.99 4.22 -9.71
CA ARG A 63 -10.63 3.01 -10.46
C ARG A 63 -9.30 3.14 -11.19
N MET A 64 -9.01 4.33 -11.75
CA MET A 64 -7.72 4.60 -12.39
C MET A 64 -6.57 4.54 -11.38
N VAL A 65 -6.78 5.12 -10.20
CA VAL A 65 -5.81 5.06 -9.09
C VAL A 65 -5.60 3.63 -8.60
N VAL A 66 -6.68 2.83 -8.47
CA VAL A 66 -6.59 1.40 -8.10
C VAL A 66 -5.78 0.61 -9.11
N ASN A 67 -6.04 0.78 -10.40
CA ASN A 67 -5.29 0.09 -11.45
C ASN A 67 -3.79 0.42 -11.43
N GLU A 68 -3.46 1.70 -11.23
CA GLU A 68 -2.08 2.17 -11.12
C GLU A 68 -1.41 1.67 -9.83
N ALA A 69 -2.15 1.62 -8.72
CA ALA A 69 -1.68 1.03 -7.46
C ALA A 69 -1.35 -0.47 -7.62
N LEU A 70 -2.24 -1.26 -8.23
CA LEU A 70 -2.02 -2.68 -8.51
C LEU A 70 -0.82 -2.90 -9.43
N LYS A 71 -0.65 -2.07 -10.46
CA LYS A 71 0.54 -2.09 -11.32
C LYS A 71 1.82 -1.85 -10.49
N ARG A 72 1.84 -0.83 -9.64
CA ARG A 72 3.01 -0.46 -8.82
C ARG A 72 3.32 -1.49 -7.74
N ILE A 73 2.31 -2.17 -7.18
CA ILE A 73 2.53 -3.33 -6.29
C ILE A 73 3.32 -4.40 -7.03
N ARG A 74 2.89 -4.79 -8.24
CA ARG A 74 3.58 -5.81 -9.05
C ARG A 74 5.01 -5.42 -9.41
N GLU A 75 5.23 -4.15 -9.76
CA GLU A 75 6.56 -3.63 -10.10
C GLU A 75 7.43 -3.38 -8.86
N GLY A 76 6.83 -3.23 -7.68
CA GLY A 76 7.51 -2.85 -6.45
C GLY A 76 8.06 -1.41 -6.46
N LYS A 77 7.45 -0.51 -7.24
CA LYS A 77 7.95 0.87 -7.48
C LYS A 77 6.97 1.94 -6.97
N PRO A 78 7.27 2.61 -5.84
CA PRO A 78 6.46 3.73 -5.36
C PRO A 78 6.66 4.99 -6.21
N GLY A 79 5.84 6.02 -6.01
CA GLY A 79 5.99 7.29 -6.71
C GLY A 79 4.70 8.08 -6.90
N ILE A 80 4.85 9.25 -7.52
CA ILE A 80 3.76 10.21 -7.74
C ILE A 80 3.13 9.97 -9.11
N VAL A 81 1.81 10.11 -9.17
CA VAL A 81 1.02 10.09 -10.41
C VAL A 81 0.12 11.31 -10.42
N LYS A 82 0.19 12.09 -11.50
CA LYS A 82 -0.61 13.29 -11.69
C LYS A 82 -1.82 12.97 -12.57
N TYR A 83 -2.97 13.49 -12.20
CA TYR A 83 -4.23 13.32 -12.90
C TYR A 83 -4.83 14.68 -13.27
N SER A 84 -5.38 14.74 -14.48
CA SER A 84 -6.00 15.94 -15.05
C SER A 84 -7.51 15.79 -15.10
N PHE A 85 -8.23 16.84 -14.71
CA PHE A 85 -9.70 16.93 -14.74
C PHE A 85 -10.18 18.15 -15.55
N VAL A 86 -9.37 18.61 -16.51
CA VAL A 86 -9.68 19.80 -17.33
C VAL A 86 -10.09 19.43 -18.77
N GLY A 87 -10.15 18.14 -19.11
CA GLY A 87 -10.56 17.67 -20.44
C GLY A 87 -9.62 18.05 -21.59
N LYS A 88 -8.36 18.37 -21.27
CA LYS A 88 -7.29 18.65 -22.23
C LYS A 88 -5.97 18.08 -21.72
N GLU A 89 -5.01 17.90 -22.62
CA GLU A 89 -3.66 17.45 -22.27
C GLU A 89 -3.01 18.41 -21.28
N VAL A 90 -2.54 17.85 -20.18
CA VAL A 90 -1.70 18.52 -19.18
C VAL A 90 -0.43 17.71 -19.09
N GLU A 91 0.71 18.37 -19.23
CA GLU A 91 2.01 17.71 -19.25
C GLU A 91 2.22 16.84 -18.01
N GLY A 92 2.62 15.58 -18.26
CA GLY A 92 2.88 14.58 -17.21
C GLY A 92 1.65 14.12 -16.43
N ALA A 93 0.43 14.48 -16.85
CA ALA A 93 -0.80 14.08 -16.19
C ALA A 93 -1.61 13.09 -17.03
N ILE A 94 -2.21 12.11 -16.37
CA ILE A 94 -3.18 11.19 -16.97
C ILE A 94 -4.53 11.91 -17.04
N ASP A 95 -5.10 12.02 -18.24
CA ASP A 95 -6.45 12.55 -18.41
C ASP A 95 -7.49 11.59 -17.82
N THR A 96 -8.33 12.11 -16.93
CA THR A 96 -9.41 11.34 -16.28
C THR A 96 -10.68 11.29 -17.12
N GLY A 97 -10.80 12.12 -18.16
CA GLY A 97 -12.05 12.31 -18.92
C GLY A 97 -13.17 13.00 -18.13
N LEU A 98 -12.87 13.47 -16.91
CA LEU A 98 -13.79 14.22 -16.06
C LEU A 98 -13.50 15.71 -16.17
N ILE A 99 -14.53 16.55 -16.09
CA ILE A 99 -14.42 18.00 -16.22
C ILE A 99 -14.85 18.66 -14.91
N CYS A 100 -14.00 18.53 -13.89
CA CYS A 100 -14.20 19.25 -12.63
C CYS A 100 -13.27 20.46 -12.48
N GLY A 101 -12.29 20.64 -13.36
CA GLY A 101 -11.56 21.91 -13.52
C GLY A 101 -10.25 22.03 -12.75
N GLY A 102 -9.54 20.94 -12.48
CA GLY A 102 -8.26 20.98 -11.77
C GLY A 102 -7.34 19.79 -12.04
N THR A 103 -6.27 19.69 -11.25
CA THR A 103 -5.33 18.56 -11.24
C THR A 103 -5.15 18.01 -9.84
N VAL A 104 -4.88 16.71 -9.74
CA VAL A 104 -4.61 16.02 -8.48
C VAL A 104 -3.36 15.15 -8.65
N SER A 105 -2.40 15.30 -7.75
CA SER A 105 -1.24 14.41 -7.68
C SER A 105 -1.40 13.47 -6.48
N VAL A 106 -1.29 12.17 -6.72
CA VAL A 106 -1.31 11.15 -5.68
C VAL A 106 0.06 10.52 -5.53
N PHE A 107 0.52 10.34 -4.30
CA PHE A 107 1.67 9.50 -4.00
C PHE A 107 1.17 8.09 -3.69
N ILE A 108 1.74 7.11 -4.38
CA ILE A 108 1.46 5.69 -4.19
C ILE A 108 2.70 5.07 -3.56
N ASP A 109 2.61 4.79 -2.27
CA ASP A 109 3.65 4.08 -1.51
C ASP A 109 3.37 2.57 -1.53
N ILE A 110 4.42 1.74 -1.61
CA ILE A 110 4.29 0.28 -1.68
C ILE A 110 4.88 -0.33 -0.41
N ILE A 111 3.98 -0.75 0.49
CA ILE A 111 4.36 -1.32 1.77
C ILE A 111 4.34 -2.84 1.63
N LYS A 112 5.52 -3.45 1.79
CA LYS A 112 5.72 -4.89 1.69
C LYS A 112 5.70 -5.53 3.08
N PRO A 113 5.19 -6.77 3.21
CA PRO A 113 5.28 -7.52 4.45
C PRO A 113 6.76 -7.81 4.79
N ARG A 114 7.05 -8.04 6.07
CA ARG A 114 8.37 -8.51 6.50
C ARG A 114 8.68 -9.84 5.80
N ILE A 115 9.91 -9.96 5.30
CA ILE A 115 10.39 -11.20 4.69
C ILE A 115 10.31 -12.32 5.75
N LYS A 116 9.70 -13.43 5.37
CA LYS A 116 9.58 -14.62 6.22
C LYS A 116 10.82 -15.48 6.07
N VAL A 117 11.47 -15.84 7.18
CA VAL A 117 12.62 -16.76 7.20
C VAL A 117 12.25 -17.99 8.01
N LEU A 118 12.43 -19.17 7.43
CA LEU A 118 12.27 -20.44 8.12
C LEU A 118 13.65 -20.94 8.55
N VAL A 119 13.82 -21.18 9.85
CA VAL A 119 15.03 -21.75 10.43
C VAL A 119 14.70 -23.17 10.88
N PHE A 120 15.33 -24.15 10.25
CA PHE A 120 15.23 -25.55 10.64
C PHE A 120 16.37 -25.90 11.61
N GLY A 121 16.01 -26.34 12.81
CA GLY A 121 16.92 -26.57 13.92
C GLY A 121 16.99 -25.38 14.88
N ALA A 122 16.72 -25.62 16.16
CA ALA A 122 16.73 -24.65 17.26
C ALA A 122 17.89 -24.89 18.23
N GLY A 123 18.91 -25.62 17.79
CA GLY A 123 20.14 -25.85 18.54
C GLY A 123 21.05 -24.62 18.67
N LYS A 124 22.33 -24.85 19.00
CA LYS A 124 23.32 -23.80 19.32
C LYS A 124 23.55 -22.76 18.22
N ILE A 125 23.21 -23.06 16.97
CA ILE A 125 23.36 -22.15 15.83
C ILE A 125 22.01 -21.52 15.46
N GLY A 126 20.97 -22.36 15.31
CA GLY A 126 19.68 -21.91 14.79
C GLY A 126 18.95 -20.94 15.72
N LYS A 127 19.03 -21.12 17.04
CA LYS A 127 18.38 -20.20 17.99
C LYS A 127 19.03 -18.81 18.01
N PRO A 128 20.37 -18.65 18.13
CA PRO A 128 21.01 -17.34 17.97
C PRO A 128 20.77 -16.71 16.59
N LEU A 129 20.81 -17.51 15.51
CA LEU A 129 20.52 -17.02 14.16
C LEU A 129 19.09 -16.48 14.06
N ALA A 130 18.10 -17.21 14.58
CA ALA A 130 16.71 -16.79 14.60
C ALA A 130 16.52 -15.47 15.37
N GLN A 131 17.22 -15.31 16.50
CA GLN A 131 17.20 -14.06 17.29
C GLN A 131 17.76 -12.89 16.48
N LEU A 132 18.93 -13.06 15.84
CA LEU A 132 19.54 -12.04 14.99
C LEU A 132 18.65 -11.66 13.82
N LEU A 133 18.06 -12.65 13.13
CA LEU A 133 17.13 -12.43 12.03
C LEU A 133 15.89 -11.63 12.49
N ASN A 134 15.34 -11.94 13.66
CA ASN A 134 14.20 -11.20 14.20
C ASN A 134 14.60 -9.74 14.54
N MET A 135 15.78 -9.53 15.11
CA MET A 135 16.30 -8.20 15.44
C MET A 135 16.46 -7.32 14.20
N VAL A 136 16.97 -7.86 13.09
CA VAL A 136 17.22 -7.09 11.87
C VAL A 136 15.98 -6.89 10.98
N GLY A 137 14.82 -7.46 11.35
CA GLY A 137 13.57 -7.12 10.71
C GLY A 137 12.79 -8.26 10.05
N PHE A 138 13.27 -9.50 10.13
CA PHE A 138 12.60 -10.64 9.51
C PHE A 138 11.44 -11.16 10.36
N ARG A 139 10.45 -11.75 9.70
CA ARG A 139 9.45 -12.60 10.36
C ARG A 139 10.02 -14.02 10.44
N VAL A 140 10.55 -14.39 11.58
CA VAL A 140 11.24 -15.68 11.75
C VAL A 140 10.26 -16.75 12.23
N VAL A 141 10.33 -17.92 11.61
CA VAL A 141 9.66 -19.14 12.05
C VAL A 141 10.75 -20.19 12.29
N VAL A 142 10.78 -20.77 13.49
CA VAL A 142 11.73 -21.83 13.85
C VAL A 142 10.98 -23.15 13.90
N ALA A 143 11.56 -24.19 13.31
CA ALA A 143 11.03 -25.54 13.32
C ALA A 143 12.12 -26.52 13.77
N ASP A 144 11.82 -27.35 14.76
CA ASP A 144 12.73 -28.38 15.26
C ASP A 144 11.91 -29.66 15.55
N PRO A 145 12.41 -30.86 15.21
CA PRO A 145 11.76 -32.12 15.58
C PRO A 145 11.75 -32.38 17.09
N ASP A 146 12.68 -31.81 17.87
CA ASP A 146 12.67 -31.88 19.33
C ASP A 146 11.77 -30.76 19.91
N PRO A 147 10.58 -31.10 20.46
CA PRO A 147 9.67 -30.10 21.00
C PRO A 147 10.24 -29.36 22.22
N LYS A 148 11.35 -29.81 22.81
CA LYS A 148 12.02 -29.10 23.92
C LYS A 148 12.83 -27.90 23.45
N LEU A 149 13.12 -27.79 22.15
CA LEU A 149 14.00 -26.74 21.60
C LEU A 149 13.25 -25.54 20.99
N VAL A 150 11.94 -25.69 20.71
CA VAL A 150 11.07 -24.67 20.10
C VAL A 150 10.14 -23.99 21.09
#